data_AF-A0A179BS75-F1
#
_entry.id   AF-A0A179BS75-F1
#
_cell.length_a   1.000
_cell.length_b   1.000
_cell.length_c   1.000
_cell.angle_alpha   90.00
_cell.angle_beta   90.00
_cell.angle_gamma   90.00
#
_symmetry.space_group_name_H-M   'P 1'
#
loop_
_entity.id
_entity.type
_entity.pdbx_description
1 polymer ?
#
loop_
_entity_poly.entity_id
_entity_poly.type
_entity_poly.pdbx_seq_one_letter_code
_entity_poly.pdbx_strand_id
1 'polypeptide(L)'
;MGKNVPKRAVCDWSTLNEIAAQGYSDGLECLASVDALERSNAASVVAGVNKADLALTFRLVVNGMLFRLQIFIVRAFAEVKHEDDRHLRAAINFLKEPGRLREVQSAVHRERLEKAIWMFDRALADDRLTRLKRMRDKQMAHFARYERAGGPTYVDLYEFAALTASIWEHLGCGTQQIMIDMEDQMKAYRRNAEAFWSHFNVGE
;
A
#
# COMPACT_ATOMS: atom_id res chain seq x y z
N MET A 1 -25.17 -29.02 -12.34
CA MET A 1 -24.19 -28.27 -11.53
C MET A 1 -23.56 -27.21 -12.42
N GLY A 2 -24.05 -25.97 -12.34
CA GLY A 2 -23.45 -24.86 -13.09
C GLY A 2 -22.04 -24.64 -12.57
N LYS A 3 -21.06 -24.66 -13.47
CA LYS A 3 -19.70 -24.20 -13.16
C LYS A 3 -19.84 -22.76 -12.66
N ASN A 4 -19.51 -22.50 -11.40
CA ASN A 4 -19.42 -21.14 -10.87
C ASN A 4 -18.39 -20.40 -11.73
N VAL A 5 -18.87 -19.60 -12.68
CA VAL A 5 -18.03 -18.64 -13.38
C VAL A 5 -17.47 -17.73 -12.29
N PRO A 6 -16.14 -17.54 -12.20
CA PRO A 6 -15.57 -16.67 -11.20
C PRO A 6 -16.24 -15.30 -11.33
N LYS A 7 -16.87 -14.84 -10.24
CA LYS A 7 -17.42 -13.49 -10.15
C LYS A 7 -16.28 -12.50 -10.44
N ARG A 8 -16.42 -11.71 -11.50
CA ARG A 8 -15.40 -10.72 -11.89
C ARG A 8 -15.74 -9.41 -11.19
N ALA A 9 -14.85 -8.94 -10.33
CA ALA A 9 -15.00 -7.63 -9.68
C ALA A 9 -14.64 -6.47 -10.62
N VAL A 10 -13.86 -6.74 -11.68
CA VAL A 10 -13.50 -5.78 -12.72
C VAL A 10 -13.90 -6.38 -14.06
N CYS A 11 -14.85 -5.75 -14.74
CA CYS A 11 -15.44 -6.25 -15.98
C CYS A 11 -15.09 -5.41 -17.20
N ASP A 12 -14.61 -4.19 -17.00
CA ASP A 12 -14.31 -3.23 -18.04
C ASP A 12 -13.16 -2.29 -17.66
N TRP A 13 -12.68 -1.53 -18.65
CA TRP A 13 -11.61 -0.55 -18.48
C TRP A 13 -12.02 0.63 -17.60
N SER A 14 -13.30 1.00 -17.55
CA SER A 14 -13.76 2.11 -16.70
C SER A 14 -13.57 1.77 -15.22
N THR A 15 -13.98 0.58 -14.83
CA THR A 15 -13.81 0.05 -13.47
C THR A 15 -12.32 -0.12 -13.14
N LEU A 16 -11.51 -0.59 -14.10
CA LEU A 16 -10.06 -0.66 -13.91
C LEU A 16 -9.47 0.73 -13.62
N ASN A 17 -9.87 1.74 -14.39
CA ASN A 17 -9.39 3.11 -14.25
C ASN A 17 -9.75 3.69 -12.87
N GLU A 18 -10.99 3.51 -12.41
CA GLU A 18 -11.41 3.91 -11.05
C GLU A 18 -10.54 3.27 -9.97
N ILE A 19 -10.30 1.96 -10.07
CA ILE A 19 -9.46 1.21 -9.12
C ILE A 19 -8.01 1.68 -9.18
N ALA A 20 -7.48 1.95 -10.37
CA ALA A 20 -6.12 2.44 -10.55
C ALA A 20 -5.93 3.83 -9.93
N ALA A 21 -6.89 4.74 -10.10
CA ALA A 21 -6.86 6.07 -9.51
C ALA A 21 -6.92 6.00 -7.97
N GLN A 22 -7.87 5.24 -7.41
CA GLN A 22 -7.97 5.07 -5.96
C GLN A 22 -6.72 4.38 -5.39
N GLY A 23 -6.24 3.33 -6.06
CA GLY A 23 -5.07 2.59 -5.63
C GLY A 23 -3.78 3.42 -5.68
N TYR A 24 -3.66 4.35 -6.64
CA TYR A 24 -2.57 5.32 -6.63
C TYR A 24 -2.62 6.20 -5.37
N SER A 25 -3.80 6.71 -5.00
CA SER A 25 -3.96 7.44 -3.74
C SER A 25 -3.60 6.59 -2.52
N ASP A 26 -4.04 5.32 -2.48
CA ASP A 26 -3.66 4.38 -1.42
C ASP A 26 -2.12 4.17 -1.36
N GLY A 27 -1.47 4.07 -2.52
CA GLY A 27 -0.01 3.95 -2.63
C GLY A 27 0.72 5.17 -2.08
N LEU A 28 0.24 6.38 -2.40
CA LEU A 28 0.74 7.62 -1.81
C LEU A 28 0.55 7.66 -0.30
N GLU A 29 -0.63 7.28 0.21
CA GLU A 29 -0.87 7.19 1.65
C GLU A 29 0.09 6.21 2.33
N CYS A 30 0.43 5.10 1.66
CA CYS A 30 1.41 4.15 2.19
C CYS A 30 2.80 4.77 2.30
N LEU A 31 3.30 5.41 1.23
CA LEU A 31 4.62 6.08 1.23
C LEU A 31 4.67 7.24 2.23
N ALA A 32 3.60 8.04 2.31
CA ALA A 32 3.48 9.15 3.26
C ALA A 32 3.46 8.64 4.72
N SER A 33 2.79 7.53 4.98
CA SER A 33 2.75 6.92 6.31
C SER A 33 4.14 6.41 6.72
N VAL A 34 4.88 5.79 5.80
CA VAL A 34 6.26 5.35 6.05
C VAL A 34 7.16 6.54 6.39
N ASP A 35 7.18 7.59 5.57
CA ASP A 35 8.00 8.78 5.81
C ASP A 35 7.66 9.46 7.15
N ALA A 36 6.36 9.57 7.48
CA ALA A 36 5.91 10.11 8.75
C ALA A 36 6.34 9.25 9.95
N LEU A 37 6.28 7.92 9.83
CA LEU A 37 6.71 6.98 10.87
C LEU A 37 8.23 7.02 11.08
N GLU A 38 9.02 7.08 10.02
CA GLU A 38 10.48 7.18 10.10
C GLU A 38 10.90 8.48 10.82
N ARG A 39 10.28 9.61 10.46
CA ARG A 39 10.52 10.89 11.14
C ARG A 39 10.10 10.88 12.60
N SER A 40 8.99 10.22 12.92
CA SER A 40 8.50 10.10 14.30
C SER A 40 9.52 9.43 15.23
N ASN A 41 10.41 8.61 14.66
CA ASN A 41 11.45 7.88 15.38
C ASN A 41 12.76 8.70 15.57
N ALA A 42 12.82 9.95 15.08
CA ALA A 42 13.96 10.82 15.33
C ALA A 42 14.14 11.10 16.82
N ALA A 43 15.39 11.04 17.30
CA ALA A 43 15.70 11.22 18.73
C ALA A 43 15.18 12.55 19.29
N SER A 44 15.27 13.64 18.52
CA SER A 44 14.75 14.96 18.87
C SER A 44 13.22 14.93 19.06
N VAL A 45 12.48 14.30 18.16
CA VAL A 45 11.01 14.17 18.23
C VAL A 45 10.62 13.37 19.47
N VAL A 46 11.25 12.22 19.69
CA VAL A 46 10.97 11.36 20.86
C VAL A 46 11.27 12.10 22.16
N ALA A 47 12.39 12.83 22.23
CA ALA A 47 12.74 13.63 23.40
C ALA A 47 11.70 14.73 23.68
N GLY A 48 11.23 15.43 22.64
CA GLY A 48 10.24 16.49 22.81
C GLY A 48 8.86 15.97 23.20
N VAL A 49 8.43 14.86 22.62
CA VAL A 49 7.19 14.16 23.04
C VAL A 49 7.25 13.77 24.51
N ASN A 50 8.37 13.22 24.97
CA ASN A 50 8.55 12.83 26.37
C ASN A 50 8.57 14.06 27.29
N LYS A 51 9.26 15.15 26.89
CA LYS A 51 9.30 16.41 27.64
C LYS A 51 7.90 17.03 27.79
N ALA A 52 7.05 16.86 26.78
CA ALA A 52 5.67 17.36 26.78
C ALA A 52 4.66 16.43 27.48
N ASP A 53 5.09 15.27 28.00
CA ASP A 53 4.23 14.23 28.59
C ASP A 53 3.13 13.69 27.64
N LEU A 54 3.47 13.59 26.34
CA LEU A 54 2.54 13.17 25.28
C LEU A 54 2.76 11.73 24.79
N ALA A 55 3.52 10.93 25.52
CA ALA A 55 3.98 9.61 25.08
C ALA A 55 2.82 8.64 24.72
N LEU A 56 1.71 8.68 25.46
CA LEU A 56 0.54 7.83 25.18
C LEU A 56 -0.17 8.23 23.88
N THR A 57 -0.35 9.53 23.65
CA THR A 57 -0.95 10.06 22.43
C THR A 57 -0.06 9.77 21.22
N PHE A 58 1.25 9.98 21.37
CA PHE A 58 2.23 9.64 20.34
C PHE A 58 2.15 8.17 19.94
N ARG A 59 2.09 7.27 20.92
CA ARG A 59 1.94 5.82 20.67
C ARG A 59 0.63 5.50 19.93
N LEU A 60 -0.47 6.17 20.26
CA LEU A 60 -1.75 5.99 19.56
C LEU A 60 -1.64 6.38 18.09
N VAL A 61 -1.02 7.54 17.79
CA VAL A 61 -0.80 8.03 16.42
C VAL A 61 0.07 7.05 15.62
N VAL A 62 1.21 6.62 16.18
CA VAL A 62 2.12 5.65 15.56
C VAL A 62 1.40 4.32 15.27
N ASN A 63 0.69 3.77 16.26
CA ASN A 63 -0.05 2.52 16.09
C ASN A 63 -1.16 2.65 15.04
N GLY A 64 -1.84 3.79 14.97
CA GLY A 64 -2.84 4.07 13.95
C GLY A 64 -2.27 4.05 12.53
N MET A 65 -1.11 4.69 12.32
CA MET A 65 -0.43 4.69 11.02
C MET A 65 0.04 3.28 10.63
N LEU A 66 0.66 2.55 11.55
CA LEU A 66 1.09 1.16 11.33
C LEU A 66 -0.09 0.25 10.97
N PHE A 67 -1.21 0.39 11.68
CA PHE A 67 -2.44 -0.36 11.40
C PHE A 67 -2.95 -0.05 9.99
N ARG A 68 -3.05 1.23 9.62
CA ARG A 68 -3.56 1.65 8.31
C ARG A 68 -2.68 1.13 7.17
N LEU A 69 -1.36 1.24 7.32
CA LEU A 69 -0.38 0.74 6.36
C LEU A 69 -0.53 -0.78 6.13
N GLN A 70 -0.65 -1.54 7.23
CA GLN A 70 -0.86 -2.98 7.17
C GLN A 70 -2.15 -3.36 6.44
N ILE A 71 -3.24 -2.61 6.67
CA ILE A 71 -4.53 -2.86 6.00
C ILE A 71 -4.42 -2.60 4.48
N PHE A 72 -3.83 -1.48 4.05
CA PHE A 72 -3.70 -1.17 2.63
C PHE A 72 -2.89 -2.23 1.87
N ILE A 73 -1.76 -2.64 2.44
CA ILE A 73 -0.91 -3.67 1.86
C ILE A 73 -1.67 -5.00 1.77
N VAL A 74 -2.19 -5.50 2.89
CA VAL A 74 -2.83 -6.83 2.91
C VAL A 74 -4.08 -6.87 2.02
N ARG A 75 -4.87 -5.79 1.99
CA ARG A 75 -6.05 -5.65 1.12
C ARG A 75 -5.68 -5.72 -0.36
N ALA A 76 -4.61 -5.06 -0.79
CA ALA A 76 -4.19 -5.06 -2.20
C ALA A 76 -4.02 -6.49 -2.75
N PHE A 77 -3.50 -7.41 -1.92
CA PHE A 77 -3.23 -8.80 -2.29
C PHE A 77 -4.26 -9.82 -1.77
N ALA A 78 -5.40 -9.35 -1.24
CA ALA A 78 -6.49 -10.24 -0.82
C ALA A 78 -7.04 -11.03 -2.02
N GLU A 79 -7.66 -12.17 -1.76
CA GLU A 79 -8.40 -12.91 -2.79
C GLU A 79 -9.67 -12.14 -3.16
N VAL A 80 -10.02 -12.17 -4.44
CA VAL A 80 -11.29 -11.61 -4.94
C VAL A 80 -12.39 -12.65 -4.66
N LYS A 81 -13.26 -12.36 -3.71
CA LYS A 81 -14.36 -13.23 -3.26
C LYS A 81 -15.73 -12.68 -3.67
N HIS A 82 -15.83 -11.36 -3.84
CA HIS A 82 -17.07 -10.65 -4.12
C HIS A 82 -16.94 -9.78 -5.37
N GLU A 83 -18.08 -9.39 -5.96
CA GLU A 83 -18.14 -8.57 -7.19
C GLU A 83 -17.73 -7.11 -6.93
N ASP A 84 -17.75 -6.68 -5.69
CA ASP A 84 -17.39 -5.35 -5.22
C ASP A 84 -15.96 -5.28 -4.65
N ASP A 85 -15.18 -6.37 -4.75
CA ASP A 85 -13.77 -6.41 -4.33
C ASP A 85 -12.89 -5.60 -5.30
N ARG A 86 -12.84 -4.29 -5.08
CA ARG A 86 -12.16 -3.29 -5.89
C ARG A 86 -10.72 -3.02 -5.45
N HIS A 87 -9.90 -4.07 -5.36
CA HIS A 87 -8.49 -3.97 -4.92
C HIS A 87 -7.49 -4.44 -5.98
N LEU A 88 -6.19 -4.28 -5.73
CA LEU A 88 -5.12 -4.50 -6.71
C LEU A 88 -5.19 -5.85 -7.42
N ARG A 89 -5.38 -6.96 -6.68
CA ARG A 89 -5.54 -8.29 -7.32
C ARG A 89 -6.67 -8.31 -8.35
N ALA A 90 -7.79 -7.64 -8.11
CA ALA A 90 -8.91 -7.62 -9.05
C ALA A 90 -8.52 -6.92 -10.36
N ALA A 91 -7.83 -5.77 -10.25
CA ALA A 91 -7.27 -5.05 -11.40
C ALA A 91 -6.25 -5.90 -12.18
N ILE A 92 -5.32 -6.56 -11.49
CA ILE A 92 -4.32 -7.41 -12.12
C ILE A 92 -4.95 -8.64 -12.79
N ASN A 93 -5.96 -9.26 -12.18
CA ASN A 93 -6.69 -10.38 -12.77
C ASN A 93 -7.36 -10.00 -14.09
N PHE A 94 -7.98 -8.81 -14.15
CA PHE A 94 -8.57 -8.27 -15.39
C PHE A 94 -7.51 -8.09 -16.49
N LEU A 95 -6.35 -7.51 -16.15
CA LEU A 95 -5.26 -7.29 -17.10
C LEU A 95 -4.62 -8.58 -17.62
N LYS A 96 -4.64 -9.65 -16.83
CA LYS A 96 -4.12 -10.97 -17.22
C LYS A 96 -5.03 -11.74 -18.18
N GLU A 97 -6.24 -11.24 -18.45
CA GLU A 97 -7.13 -11.90 -19.41
C GLU A 97 -6.49 -11.95 -20.81
N PRO A 98 -6.58 -13.10 -21.52
CA PRO A 98 -5.97 -13.25 -22.84
C PRO A 98 -6.41 -12.14 -23.81
N GLY A 99 -5.43 -11.46 -24.40
CA GLY A 99 -5.68 -10.38 -25.36
C GLY A 99 -5.92 -9.00 -24.73
N ARG A 100 -6.15 -8.89 -23.42
CA ARG A 100 -6.50 -7.62 -22.77
C ARG A 100 -5.46 -6.52 -23.00
N LEU A 101 -4.18 -6.83 -22.78
CA LEU A 101 -3.09 -5.85 -22.99
C LEU A 101 -2.92 -5.43 -24.46
N ARG A 102 -3.42 -6.22 -25.42
CA ARG A 102 -3.38 -5.85 -26.86
C ARG A 102 -4.38 -4.75 -27.20
N GLU A 103 -5.40 -4.56 -26.37
CA GLU A 103 -6.38 -3.48 -26.53
C GLU A 103 -5.75 -2.09 -26.29
N VAL A 104 -4.66 -2.04 -25.51
CA VAL A 104 -3.92 -0.81 -25.19
C VAL A 104 -3.05 -0.41 -26.39
N GLN A 105 -3.39 0.71 -27.04
CA GLN A 105 -2.74 1.16 -28.27
C GLN A 105 -1.31 1.68 -28.05
N SER A 106 -1.09 2.41 -26.96
CA SER A 106 0.23 2.97 -26.65
C SER A 106 1.16 1.90 -26.07
N ALA A 107 2.33 1.73 -26.71
CA ALA A 107 3.36 0.81 -26.24
C ALA A 107 3.86 1.18 -24.83
N VAL A 108 4.00 2.47 -24.52
CA VAL A 108 4.46 2.95 -23.21
C VAL A 108 3.46 2.59 -22.11
N HIS A 109 2.17 2.82 -22.35
CA HIS A 109 1.13 2.47 -21.36
C HIS A 109 1.02 0.96 -21.19
N ARG A 110 1.13 0.19 -22.28
CA ARG A 110 1.16 -1.27 -22.22
C ARG A 110 2.34 -1.78 -21.39
N GLU A 111 3.54 -1.26 -21.60
CA GLU A 111 4.74 -1.64 -20.84
C GLU A 111 4.56 -1.38 -19.34
N ARG A 112 3.94 -0.25 -18.98
CA ARG A 112 3.62 0.07 -17.57
C ARG A 112 2.66 -0.94 -16.95
N LEU A 113 1.62 -1.36 -17.67
CA LEU A 113 0.67 -2.38 -17.21
C LEU A 113 1.32 -3.77 -17.10
N GLU A 114 2.17 -4.13 -18.07
CA GLU A 114 2.97 -5.37 -18.02
C GLU A 114 3.91 -5.37 -16.81
N LYS A 115 4.54 -4.22 -16.51
CA LYS A 115 5.38 -4.06 -15.33
C LYS A 115 4.58 -4.21 -14.05
N ALA A 116 3.39 -3.62 -13.95
CA ALA A 116 2.50 -3.79 -12.79
C ALA A 116 2.15 -5.26 -12.55
N ILE A 117 1.81 -6.02 -13.60
CA ILE A 117 1.56 -7.47 -13.52
C ILE A 117 2.80 -8.21 -13.01
N TRP A 118 3.96 -7.95 -13.62
CA TRP A 118 5.22 -8.62 -13.24
C TRP A 118 5.59 -8.35 -11.78
N MET A 119 5.47 -7.10 -11.32
CA MET A 119 5.74 -6.73 -9.94
C MET A 119 4.76 -7.38 -8.97
N PHE A 120 3.47 -7.42 -9.32
CA PHE A 120 2.44 -8.09 -8.52
C PHE A 120 2.73 -9.58 -8.35
N ASP A 121 3.13 -10.28 -9.42
CA ASP A 121 3.43 -11.70 -9.35
C ASP A 121 4.66 -12.00 -8.48
N ARG A 122 5.68 -11.15 -8.56
CA ARG A 122 6.83 -11.25 -7.65
C ARG A 122 6.44 -10.97 -6.20
N ALA A 123 5.60 -9.97 -5.96
CA ALA A 123 5.11 -9.66 -4.62
C ALA A 123 4.24 -10.79 -4.04
N LEU A 124 3.49 -11.51 -4.86
CA LEU A 124 2.73 -12.69 -4.44
C LEU A 124 3.62 -13.86 -4.01
N ALA A 125 4.79 -14.01 -4.62
CA ALA A 125 5.76 -15.05 -4.30
C ALA A 125 6.69 -14.68 -3.14
N ASP A 126 6.57 -13.46 -2.59
CA ASP A 126 7.43 -12.97 -1.51
C ASP A 126 6.90 -13.42 -0.13
N ASP A 127 7.76 -14.08 0.65
CA ASP A 127 7.43 -14.59 1.98
C ASP A 127 7.00 -13.49 2.98
N ARG A 128 7.45 -12.24 2.77
CA ARG A 128 7.02 -11.08 3.58
C ARG A 128 5.51 -10.93 3.55
N LEU A 129 4.87 -11.11 2.39
CA LEU A 129 3.42 -11.00 2.25
C LEU A 129 2.68 -12.00 3.14
N THR A 130 3.17 -13.24 3.21
CA THR A 130 2.58 -14.28 4.05
C THR A 130 2.67 -13.93 5.53
N ARG A 131 3.83 -13.42 5.98
CA ARG A 131 4.02 -12.95 7.36
C ARG A 131 3.10 -11.78 7.70
N LEU A 132 2.98 -10.81 6.79
CA LEU A 132 2.10 -9.65 6.91
C LEU A 132 0.61 -10.09 6.99
N LYS A 133 0.15 -10.97 6.11
CA LYS A 133 -1.21 -11.53 6.17
C LYS A 133 -1.48 -12.22 7.50
N ARG A 134 -0.57 -13.08 7.95
CA ARG A 134 -0.68 -13.80 9.23
C ARG A 134 -0.75 -12.84 10.42
N MET A 135 0.03 -11.76 10.42
CA MET A 135 -0.03 -10.72 11.44
C MET A 135 -1.41 -10.05 11.47
N ARG A 136 -1.94 -9.65 10.31
CA ARG A 136 -3.29 -9.05 10.19
C ARG A 136 -4.37 -9.98 10.74
N ASP A 137 -4.36 -11.24 10.30
CA ASP A 137 -5.39 -12.21 10.71
C ASP A 137 -5.29 -12.56 12.20
N LYS A 138 -4.10 -12.80 12.74
CA LYS A 138 -3.96 -13.22 14.14
C LYS A 138 -3.99 -12.06 15.12
N GLN A 139 -3.20 -11.00 14.89
CA GLN A 139 -3.04 -9.92 15.87
C GLN A 139 -4.11 -8.84 15.73
N MET A 140 -4.33 -8.34 14.51
CA MET A 140 -5.22 -7.19 14.33
C MET A 140 -6.69 -7.59 14.36
N ALA A 141 -7.03 -8.71 13.71
CA ALA A 141 -8.42 -9.18 13.67
C ALA A 141 -8.84 -9.96 14.93
N HIS A 142 -7.92 -10.67 15.58
CA HIS A 142 -8.24 -11.59 16.67
C HIS A 142 -7.53 -11.29 18.00
N PHE A 143 -6.73 -10.22 18.10
CA PHE A 143 -5.97 -9.87 19.32
C PHE A 143 -5.14 -11.02 19.91
N ALA A 144 -4.80 -12.02 19.09
CA ALA A 144 -4.05 -13.18 19.55
C ALA A 144 -2.60 -12.78 19.86
N ARG A 145 -2.01 -13.40 20.90
CA ARG A 145 -0.56 -13.30 21.13
C ARG A 145 0.16 -13.90 19.92
N TYR A 146 0.96 -13.08 19.25
CA TYR A 146 1.81 -13.51 18.16
C TYR A 146 3.21 -13.73 18.70
N GLU A 147 3.78 -14.89 18.38
CA GLU A 147 5.18 -15.16 18.68
C GLU A 147 6.04 -14.17 17.89
N ARG A 148 6.79 -13.29 18.58
CA ARG A 148 7.72 -12.35 17.94
C ARG A 148 8.71 -13.06 17.01
N ALA A 149 9.05 -14.31 17.31
CA ALA A 149 9.87 -15.15 16.45
C ALA A 149 9.15 -15.44 15.12
N GLY A 150 9.65 -14.87 14.01
CA GLY A 150 9.11 -15.10 12.66
C GLY A 150 7.97 -14.16 12.23
N GLY A 151 7.72 -13.07 12.96
CA GLY A 151 6.81 -11.99 12.52
C GLY A 151 7.44 -11.05 11.49
N PRO A 152 6.62 -10.25 10.78
CA PRO A 152 7.16 -9.21 9.92
C PRO A 152 7.83 -8.12 10.78
N THR A 153 8.93 -7.56 10.29
CA THR A 153 9.59 -6.39 10.89
C THR A 153 9.01 -5.08 10.37
N TYR A 154 9.37 -3.93 10.96
CA TYR A 154 9.04 -2.63 10.36
C TYR A 154 9.68 -2.46 8.98
N VAL A 155 10.89 -2.98 8.78
CA VAL A 155 11.55 -2.99 7.48
C VAL A 155 10.76 -3.80 6.46
N ASP A 156 10.31 -5.01 6.83
CA ASP A 156 9.43 -5.81 5.97
C ASP A 156 8.17 -5.03 5.58
N LEU A 157 7.54 -4.34 6.53
CA LEU A 157 6.35 -3.55 6.30
C LEU A 157 6.62 -2.37 5.35
N TYR A 158 7.69 -1.61 5.57
CA TYR A 158 7.99 -0.40 4.81
C TYR A 158 8.46 -0.72 3.38
N GLU A 159 9.32 -1.72 3.22
CA GLU A 159 9.77 -2.15 1.90
C GLU A 159 8.60 -2.73 1.08
N PHE A 160 7.71 -3.48 1.72
CA PHE A 160 6.53 -4.03 1.04
C PHE A 160 5.49 -2.95 0.75
N ALA A 161 5.39 -1.90 1.58
CA ALA A 161 4.61 -0.70 1.27
C ALA A 161 5.12 -0.02 0.00
N ALA A 162 6.43 0.19 -0.12
CA ALA A 162 7.04 0.81 -1.30
C ALA A 162 6.83 -0.03 -2.56
N LEU A 163 6.99 -1.37 -2.45
CA LEU A 163 6.69 -2.30 -3.54
C LEU A 163 5.21 -2.19 -3.98
N THR A 164 4.29 -2.16 -3.01
CA THR A 164 2.85 -2.06 -3.27
C THR A 164 2.51 -0.73 -3.96
N ALA A 165 3.06 0.38 -3.47
CA ALA A 165 2.88 1.71 -4.04
C ALA A 165 3.40 1.79 -5.49
N SER A 166 4.56 1.18 -5.77
CA SER A 166 5.11 1.14 -7.13
C SER A 166 4.23 0.35 -8.10
N ILE A 167 3.60 -0.75 -7.66
CA ILE A 167 2.62 -1.46 -8.51
C ILE A 167 1.44 -0.54 -8.84
N TRP A 168 0.92 0.18 -7.84
CA TRP A 168 -0.17 1.13 -8.03
C TRP A 168 0.21 2.29 -8.95
N GLU A 169 1.42 2.83 -8.83
CA GLU A 169 1.95 3.86 -9.73
C GLU A 169 1.98 3.36 -11.18
N HIS A 170 2.57 2.18 -11.42
CA HIS A 170 2.61 1.58 -12.75
C HIS A 170 1.19 1.34 -13.31
N LEU A 171 0.24 0.94 -12.46
CA LEU A 171 -1.14 0.76 -12.87
C LEU A 171 -1.84 2.11 -13.18
N GLY A 172 -1.67 3.13 -12.34
CA GLY A 172 -2.23 4.47 -12.53
C GLY A 172 -1.71 5.14 -13.81
N CYS A 173 -0.40 5.07 -14.05
CA CYS A 173 0.23 5.58 -15.27
C CYS A 173 -0.11 4.73 -16.51
N GLY A 174 -0.21 3.41 -16.35
CA GLY A 174 -0.60 2.51 -17.44
C GLY A 174 -2.05 2.70 -17.90
N THR A 175 -2.94 3.08 -16.99
CA THR A 175 -4.37 3.37 -17.27
C THR A 175 -4.64 4.83 -17.65
N GLN A 176 -3.58 5.65 -17.73
CA GLN A 176 -3.65 7.08 -18.06
C GLN A 176 -4.48 7.93 -17.08
N GLN A 177 -4.81 7.39 -15.90
CA GLN A 177 -5.55 8.16 -14.90
C GLN A 177 -4.66 9.18 -14.22
N ILE A 178 -3.38 8.86 -14.06
CA ILE A 178 -2.39 9.71 -13.42
C ILE A 178 -1.10 9.69 -14.22
N MET A 179 -0.54 10.86 -14.47
CA MET A 179 0.67 11.04 -15.28
C MET A 179 1.82 11.65 -14.47
N ILE A 180 1.66 11.76 -13.15
CA ILE A 180 2.65 12.33 -12.24
C ILE A 180 3.21 11.19 -11.40
N ASP A 181 4.53 11.10 -11.31
CA ASP A 181 5.21 10.12 -10.47
C ASP A 181 4.91 10.39 -8.99
N MET A 182 4.74 9.33 -8.21
CA MET A 182 4.44 9.41 -6.78
C MET A 182 5.55 10.15 -6.02
N GLU A 183 6.80 10.02 -6.45
CA GLU A 183 7.94 10.71 -5.83
C GLU A 183 7.79 12.24 -5.88
N ASP A 184 7.22 12.78 -6.96
CA ASP A 184 6.94 14.21 -7.06
C ASP A 184 5.82 14.64 -6.11
N GLN A 185 4.77 13.84 -5.99
CA GLN A 185 3.67 14.07 -5.05
C GLN A 185 4.15 13.97 -3.59
N MET A 186 5.08 13.07 -3.31
CA MET A 186 5.65 12.86 -1.98
C MET A 186 6.38 14.08 -1.43
N LYS A 187 6.88 14.99 -2.28
CA LYS A 187 7.49 16.26 -1.84
C LYS A 187 6.56 17.07 -0.94
N ALA A 188 5.26 17.11 -1.24
CA ALA A 188 4.29 17.82 -0.42
C ALA A 188 4.05 17.11 0.92
N TYR A 189 3.90 15.78 0.91
CA TYR A 189 3.74 14.98 2.12
C TYR A 189 4.94 15.10 3.07
N ARG A 190 6.17 15.03 2.54
CA ARG A 190 7.40 15.16 3.34
C ARG A 190 7.49 16.51 4.05
N ARG A 191 7.18 17.61 3.34
CA ARG A 191 7.14 18.96 3.95
C ARG A 191 6.09 19.05 5.06
N ASN A 192 4.92 18.47 4.85
CA ASN A 192 3.86 18.49 5.86
C ASN A 192 4.21 17.61 7.07
N ALA A 193 4.81 16.44 6.86
CA ALA A 193 5.28 15.57 7.94
C ALA A 193 6.38 16.25 8.76
N GLU A 194 7.34 16.91 8.10
CA GLU A 194 8.38 17.72 8.76
C GLU A 194 7.78 18.85 9.59
N ALA A 195 6.86 19.63 9.02
CA ALA A 195 6.18 20.72 9.73
C ALA A 195 5.36 20.21 10.92
N PHE A 196 4.75 19.03 10.80
CA PHE A 196 4.02 18.41 11.91
C PHE A 196 4.97 18.02 13.04
N TRP A 197 6.02 17.26 12.74
CA TRP A 197 6.95 16.75 13.75
C TRP A 197 7.87 17.82 14.36
N SER A 198 8.08 18.95 13.68
CA SER A 198 8.92 20.04 14.18
C SER A 198 8.46 20.63 15.51
N HIS A 199 7.17 20.53 15.84
CA HIS A 199 6.62 20.96 17.14
C HIS A 199 7.20 20.18 18.32
N PHE A 200 7.75 18.99 18.06
CA PHE A 200 8.38 18.13 19.05
C PHE A 200 9.89 18.07 18.89
N ASN A 201 10.47 18.77 17.91
CA ASN A 201 11.92 18.86 17.81
C ASN A 201 12.45 19.72 18.96
N VAL A 202 13.06 19.07 19.95
CA VAL A 202 13.96 19.76 20.85
C VAL A 202 15.22 20.01 20.05
N GLY A 203 15.48 21.28 19.68
CA GLY A 203 16.79 21.68 19.18
C GLY A 203 17.87 21.32 20.19
N GLU A 204 19.06 20.98 19.70
CA GLU A 204 20.26 21.00 20.54
C GLU A 204 20.48 22.38 21.16
#